data_AF-A0A7Y9RYB1-F1
#
_entry.id   AF-A0A7Y9RYB1-F1
#
_cell.length_a   1.000
_cell.length_b   1.000
_cell.length_c   1.000
_cell.angle_alpha   90.00
_cell.angle_beta   90.00
_cell.angle_gamma   90.00
#
_symmetry.space_group_name_H-M   'P 1'
#
loop_
_entity.id
_entity.type
_entity.pdbx_description
1 polymer ?
#
loop_
_entity_poly.entity_id
_entity_poly.type
_entity_poly.pdbx_seq_one_letter_code
_entity_poly.pdbx_strand_id
1 'polypeptide(L)'
;MRFRDTFVRVAAELTRAGHTVLLPTFLEPGAELGADNRARLGRAHLARVATADEVLVVDVGGHVGESTRREIAHARSRGVPVRFLEGDGRSAGAGSLGAT
;
A
#
# COMPACT_ATOMS: atom_id res chain seq x y z
N MET A 1 -6.48 8.20 -5.27
CA MET A 1 -6.34 7.43 -4.01
C MET A 1 -5.67 8.32 -2.96
N ARG A 2 -6.22 8.38 -1.74
CA ARG A 2 -5.87 9.37 -0.70
C ARG A 2 -4.39 9.40 -0.28
N PHE A 3 -3.71 8.26 -0.27
CA PHE A 3 -2.35 8.13 0.26
C PHE A 3 -1.29 7.83 -0.80
N ARG A 4 -1.54 8.21 -2.06
CA ARG A 4 -0.67 7.88 -3.21
C ARG A 4 0.80 8.24 -2.91
N ASP A 5 1.06 9.44 -2.42
CA ASP A 5 2.42 9.93 -2.19
C ASP A 5 3.14 9.13 -1.09
N THR A 6 2.43 8.76 -0.03
CA THR A 6 2.97 7.89 1.02
C THR A 6 3.38 6.53 0.46
N PHE A 7 2.53 5.89 -0.36
CA PHE A 7 2.86 4.62 -1.00
C PHE A 7 4.07 4.73 -1.92
N VAL A 8 4.13 5.77 -2.75
CA VAL A 8 5.26 5.99 -3.68
C VAL A 8 6.56 6.23 -2.91
N ARG A 9 6.53 7.05 -1.85
CA ARG A 9 7.70 7.32 -0.99
C ARG A 9 8.22 6.05 -0.33
N VAL A 10 7.34 5.30 0.35
CA VAL A 10 7.72 4.06 1.06
C VAL A 10 8.26 3.03 0.07
N ALA A 11 7.64 2.89 -1.11
CA ALA A 11 8.14 1.99 -2.14
C ALA A 11 9.53 2.39 -2.63
N ALA A 12 9.79 3.68 -2.85
CA ALA A 12 11.12 4.15 -3.24
C ALA A 12 12.17 3.86 -2.15
N GLU A 13 11.85 4.11 -0.88
CA GLU A 13 12.73 3.82 0.26
C GLU A 13 13.07 2.32 0.34
N LEU A 14 12.06 1.44 0.32
CA LEU A 14 12.25 -0.01 0.40
C LEU A 14 12.97 -0.57 -0.83
N THR A 15 12.67 -0.05 -2.02
CA THR A 15 13.35 -0.47 -3.25
C THR A 15 14.83 -0.11 -3.20
N ARG A 16 15.17 1.09 -2.69
CA ARG A 16 16.57 1.50 -2.49
C ARG A 16 17.28 0.65 -1.44
N ALA A 17 16.55 0.10 -0.47
CA ALA A 17 17.05 -0.86 0.50
C ALA A 17 17.16 -2.31 -0.04
N GLY A 18 16.81 -2.54 -1.31
CA GLY A 18 16.96 -3.85 -1.97
C GLY A 18 15.72 -4.76 -1.89
N HIS A 19 14.57 -4.24 -1.45
CA HIS A 19 13.33 -5.02 -1.41
C HIS A 19 12.56 -4.93 -2.73
N THR A 20 11.89 -6.03 -3.10
CA THR A 20 10.89 -6.00 -4.18
C THR A 20 9.56 -5.51 -3.60
N VAL A 21 9.01 -4.41 -4.13
CA VAL A 21 7.80 -3.79 -3.59
C VAL A 21 6.62 -3.94 -4.56
N LEU A 22 5.52 -4.53 -4.07
CA LEU A 22 4.27 -4.65 -4.80
C LEU A 22 3.29 -3.57 -4.34
N LEU A 23 3.09 -2.54 -5.17
CA LEU A 23 2.18 -1.43 -4.87
C LEU A 23 0.70 -1.79 -5.12
N PRO A 24 -0.25 -1.12 -4.42
CA PRO A 24 -1.65 -1.15 -4.82
C PRO A 24 -1.81 -0.55 -6.23
N THR A 25 -2.83 -1.01 -6.95
CA THR A 25 -3.14 -0.42 -8.25
C THR A 25 -3.76 0.96 -8.07
N PHE A 26 -3.12 1.98 -8.61
CA PHE A 26 -3.71 3.31 -8.66
C PHE A 26 -4.64 3.43 -9.88
N LEU A 27 -5.88 3.78 -9.63
CA LEU A 27 -6.85 4.12 -10.66
C LEU A 27 -6.88 5.64 -10.87
N GLU A 28 -7.19 6.06 -12.09
CA GLU A 28 -7.43 7.46 -12.40
C GLU A 28 -8.62 8.01 -11.59
N PRO A 29 -8.60 9.29 -11.20
CA PRO A 29 -9.75 9.93 -10.57
C PRO A 29 -11.00 9.78 -11.43
N GLY A 30 -12.11 9.33 -10.82
CA GLY A 30 -13.37 9.11 -11.54
C GLY A 30 -13.42 7.84 -12.39
N ALA A 31 -12.38 6.99 -12.37
CA ALA A 31 -12.43 5.70 -13.04
C ALA A 31 -13.50 4.79 -12.40
N GLU A 32 -14.52 4.45 -13.17
CA GLU A 32 -15.50 3.44 -12.77
C GLU A 32 -15.01 2.05 -13.19
N LEU A 33 -15.03 1.12 -12.24
CA LEU A 33 -14.79 -0.29 -12.53
C LEU A 33 -16.10 -1.05 -12.52
N GLY A 34 -16.39 -1.81 -13.57
CA GLY A 34 -17.48 -2.81 -13.53
C GLY A 34 -17.24 -3.87 -12.44
N ALA A 35 -18.29 -4.59 -12.06
CA ALA A 35 -18.21 -5.64 -11.04
C ALA A 35 -17.12 -6.68 -11.35
N ASP A 36 -17.03 -7.13 -12.61
CA ASP A 36 -16.04 -8.10 -13.05
C ASP A 36 -14.60 -7.57 -12.93
N ASN A 37 -14.38 -6.30 -13.30
CA ASN A 37 -13.06 -5.68 -13.18
C ASN A 37 -12.67 -5.50 -11.71
N ARG A 38 -13.60 -5.12 -10.83
CA ARG A 38 -13.36 -5.09 -9.38
C ARG A 38 -13.00 -6.47 -8.82
N ALA A 39 -13.69 -7.51 -9.25
CA ALA A 39 -13.40 -8.87 -8.83
C ALA A 39 -12.02 -9.36 -9.32
N ARG A 40 -11.66 -9.07 -10.57
CA ARG A 40 -10.33 -9.36 -11.14
C ARG A 40 -9.23 -8.62 -10.39
N LEU A 41 -9.43 -7.34 -10.12
CA LEU A 41 -8.48 -6.52 -9.37
C LEU A 41 -8.28 -7.05 -7.94
N GLY A 42 -9.37 -7.39 -7.26
CA GLY A 42 -9.31 -8.00 -5.94
C GLY A 42 -8.52 -9.31 -5.93
N ARG A 43 -8.73 -10.19 -6.91
CA ARG A 43 -7.92 -11.43 -7.04
C ARG A 43 -6.44 -11.15 -7.26
N ALA A 44 -6.11 -10.15 -8.09
CA ALA A 44 -4.72 -9.75 -8.32
C ALA A 44 -4.06 -9.24 -7.04
N HIS A 45 -4.78 -8.45 -6.23
CA HIS A 45 -4.27 -7.99 -4.94
C HIS A 45 -4.03 -9.14 -3.95
N LEU A 46 -4.97 -10.08 -3.84
CA LEU A 46 -4.79 -11.26 -2.99
C LEU A 46 -3.62 -12.13 -3.45
N ALA A 47 -3.41 -12.27 -4.75
CA ALA A 47 -2.25 -12.98 -5.29
C ALA A 47 -0.93 -12.29 -4.91
N ARG A 48 -0.85 -10.95 -4.96
CA ARG A 48 0.32 -10.19 -4.48
C ARG A 48 0.60 -10.47 -3.01
N VAL A 49 -0.44 -10.46 -2.18
CA VAL A 49 -0.32 -10.76 -0.74
C VAL A 49 0.18 -12.19 -0.53
N ALA A 50 -0.32 -13.17 -1.29
CA ALA A 50 0.08 -14.55 -1.16
C ALA A 50 1.55 -14.80 -1.53
N THR A 51 2.15 -13.93 -2.34
CA THR A 51 3.58 -14.00 -2.74
C THR A 51 4.50 -13.15 -1.88
N ALA A 52 3.97 -12.34 -0.96
CA ALA A 52 4.75 -11.38 -0.20
C ALA A 52 5.31 -12.01 1.09
N ASP A 53 6.53 -11.62 1.44
CA ASP A 53 7.14 -11.97 2.73
C ASP A 53 6.60 -11.11 3.89
N GLU A 54 6.13 -9.89 3.61
CA GLU A 54 5.51 -8.96 4.56
C GLU A 54 4.47 -8.10 3.85
N VAL A 55 3.39 -7.74 4.55
CA VAL A 55 2.41 -6.74 4.08
C VAL A 55 2.51 -5.47 4.93
N LEU A 56 2.72 -4.34 4.26
CA LEU A 56 2.70 -3.00 4.87
C LEU A 56 1.38 -2.31 4.59
N VAL A 57 0.68 -1.93 5.66
CA VAL A 57 -0.61 -1.23 5.59
C VAL A 57 -0.38 0.22 5.98
N VAL A 58 -0.60 1.14 5.04
CA VAL A 58 -0.64 2.57 5.36
C VAL A 58 -1.97 2.86 6.06
N ASP A 59 -1.94 3.08 7.36
CA ASP A 59 -3.10 3.44 8.18
C ASP A 59 -2.87 4.81 8.82
N VAL A 60 -3.51 5.84 8.24
CA VAL A 60 -3.48 7.19 8.77
C VAL A 60 -4.83 7.46 9.44
N GLY A 61 -4.88 7.25 10.76
CA GLY A 61 -6.05 7.57 11.59
C GLY A 61 -7.10 6.45 11.74
N GLY A 62 -6.73 5.19 11.56
CA GLY A 62 -7.57 4.02 11.87
C GLY A 62 -8.60 3.66 10.78
N HIS A 63 -8.50 4.25 9.58
CA HIS A 63 -9.51 4.06 8.54
C HIS A 63 -9.05 3.10 7.44
N VAL A 64 -9.33 1.81 7.68
CA VAL A 64 -9.09 0.73 6.71
C VAL A 64 -10.38 0.41 5.95
N GLY A 65 -10.33 0.45 4.62
CA GLY A 65 -11.47 0.09 3.76
C GLY A 65 -11.72 -1.44 3.72
N GLU A 66 -12.91 -1.85 3.28
CA GLU A 66 -13.30 -3.27 3.25
C GLU A 66 -12.39 -4.14 2.37
N SER A 67 -11.92 -3.62 1.22
CA SER A 67 -10.93 -4.32 0.40
C SER A 67 -9.64 -4.60 1.16
N THR A 68 -9.14 -3.60 1.87
CA THR A 68 -7.91 -3.71 2.67
C THR A 68 -8.09 -4.64 3.85
N ARG A 69 -9.26 -4.65 4.53
CA ARG A 69 -9.56 -5.63 5.59
C ARG A 69 -9.49 -7.06 5.07
N ARG A 70 -10.03 -7.33 3.87
CA ARG A 70 -9.95 -8.66 3.24
C ARG A 70 -8.51 -9.06 2.91
N GLU A 71 -7.71 -8.13 2.41
CA GLU A 71 -6.28 -8.38 2.15
C GLU A 71 -5.50 -8.67 3.45
N ILE A 72 -5.75 -7.92 4.53
CA ILE A 72 -5.15 -8.16 5.86
C ILE A 72 -5.54 -9.54 6.40
N ALA A 73 -6.83 -9.88 6.34
CA ALA A 73 -7.31 -11.20 6.77
C ALA A 73 -6.67 -12.34 5.96
N HIS A 74 -6.50 -12.12 4.66
CA HIS A 74 -5.84 -13.07 3.77
C HIS A 74 -4.36 -13.29 4.12
N ALA A 75 -3.60 -12.22 4.35
CA ALA A 75 -2.21 -12.31 4.81
C ALA A 75 -2.11 -13.08 6.12
N ARG A 76 -2.93 -12.72 7.12
CA ARG A 76 -2.96 -13.39 8.42
C ARG A 76 -3.28 -14.88 8.30
N SER A 77 -4.23 -15.25 7.44
CA SER A 77 -4.57 -16.66 7.20
C SER A 77 -3.44 -17.49 6.59
N ARG A 78 -2.45 -16.83 5.97
CA ARG A 78 -1.27 -17.45 5.36
C ARG A 78 -0.03 -17.38 6.25
N GLY A 79 -0.12 -16.75 7.42
CA GLY A 79 1.03 -16.47 8.27
C GLY A 79 1.96 -15.38 7.73
N VAL A 80 1.51 -14.58 6.75
CA VAL A 80 2.28 -13.42 6.26
C VAL A 80 2.16 -12.30 7.30
N PRO A 81 3.28 -11.80 7.85
CA PRO A 81 3.28 -10.68 8.79
C PRO A 81 2.63 -9.44 8.19
N VAL A 82 1.84 -8.73 9.01
CA VAL A 82 1.19 -7.47 8.65
C VAL A 82 1.67 -6.38 9.60
N ARG A 83 2.27 -5.33 9.06
CA ARG A 83 2.71 -4.16 9.82
C ARG A 83 2.00 -2.91 9.34
N PHE A 84 1.56 -2.11 10.30
CA PHE A 84 0.90 -0.84 10.04
C PHE A 84 1.95 0.27 10.06
N LEU A 85 1.93 1.08 9.00
CA LEU A 85 2.71 2.31 8.93
C LEU A 85 1.81 3.41 9.47
N GLU A 86 2.07 3.84 10.70
CA GLU A 86 1.44 5.02 11.25
C GLU A 86 1.89 6.22 10.41
N GLY A 87 0.92 6.93 9.83
CA GLY A 87 1.24 8.18 9.15
C GLY A 87 1.73 9.18 10.19
N ASP A 88 3.00 9.58 10.13
CA ASP A 88 3.43 10.82 10.74
C ASP A 88 2.51 11.91 10.20
N GLY A 89 1.61 12.43 11.04
CA GLY A 89 0.76 13.59 10.74
C GLY A 89 1.57 14.88 10.61
N ARG A 90 2.82 14.81 10.13
CA ARG A 90 3.70 15.95 9.90
C ARG A 90 3.98 16.08 8.41
N SER A 91 3.29 17.08 7.87
CA SER A 91 3.50 17.82 6.64
C SER A 91 4.92 17.78 6.10
N ALA A 92 5.01 17.78 4.76
CA ALA A 92 6.13 18.27 4.00
C ALA A 92 6.78 19.50 4.66
N GLY A 93 7.93 19.30 5.29
CA GLY A 93 8.91 20.34 5.54
C GLY A 93 10.03 20.13 4.54
N ALA A 94 10.17 21.06 3.60
CA ALA A 94 11.31 21.11 2.70
C ALA A 94 12.62 21.09 3.51
N GLY A 95 13.36 19.98 3.44
CA GLY A 95 14.72 19.88 3.94
C GLY A 95 15.68 20.16 2.79
N SER A 96 16.36 21.30 2.88
CA SER A 96 17.32 21.86 1.94
C SER A 96 18.33 20.85 1.39
N LEU A 97 18.57 20.94 0.08
CA LEU A 97 19.81 20.54 -0.58
C LEU A 97 21.00 21.21 0.14
N GLY A 98 21.74 20.42 0.91
CA GLY A 98 23.08 20.75 1.35
C GLY A 98 24.07 20.11 0.39
N ALA A 99 24.57 20.89 -0.56
CA ALA A 99 25.77 20.54 -1.30
C ALA A 99 26.98 20.67 -0.38
N THR A 100 27.79 19.63 -0.32
CA THR A 100 29.23 19.68 -0.01
C THR A 100 29.92 18.68 -0.92
#